data_AF-A0A0C3FLU0-F1
#
_entry.id   AF-A0A0C3FLU0-F1
#
_cell.length_a   1.000
_cell.length_b   1.000
_cell.length_c   1.000
_cell.angle_alpha   90.00
_cell.angle_beta   90.00
_cell.angle_gamma   90.00
#
_symmetry.space_group_name_H-M   'P 1'
#
loop_
_entity.id
_entity.type
_entity.pdbx_description
1 polymer ?
#
loop_
_entity_poly.entity_id
_entity_poly.type
_entity_poly.pdbx_seq_one_letter_code
_entity_poly.pdbx_strand_id
1 'polypeptide(L)'
;MSLAIGLSCKSESSLAVLPLSALKAVPNAAHLALAVLSIPEHLKVVAPSATKFTLVTQNVDGLSARAFREACPTGGELPLFEMHGRLFETVCTACKDRMANFDSPICPALGGTEELVEKYTKEPDIPLENLPRCQKPNCNGLLRPGVVWFDEIPHHLEEINKIVDEADLALVVGTSSVVLIYHLQAPPKPKLLSKFST
;
A
#
# COMPACT_ATOMS: atom_id res chain seq x y z
N MET A 1 -25.34 -3.42 -3.49
CA MET A 1 -24.71 -4.25 -2.45
C MET A 1 -23.20 -4.16 -2.66
N SER A 2 -22.44 -3.64 -1.71
CA SER A 2 -21.01 -3.30 -1.91
C SER A 2 -20.10 -4.24 -1.10
N LEU A 3 -19.09 -4.82 -1.76
CA LEU A 3 -18.07 -5.67 -1.15
C LEU A 3 -16.79 -4.86 -0.95
N ALA A 4 -16.41 -4.64 0.30
CA ALA A 4 -15.12 -4.04 0.67
C ALA A 4 -14.20 -5.14 1.19
N ILE A 5 -12.98 -5.23 0.67
CA ILE A 5 -11.96 -6.13 1.22
C ILE A 5 -10.80 -5.28 1.74
N GLY A 6 -10.51 -5.42 3.03
CA GLY A 6 -9.32 -4.89 3.67
C GLY A 6 -8.20 -5.93 3.65
N LEU A 7 -7.11 -5.65 2.93
CA LEU A 7 -5.86 -6.42 3.07
C LEU A 7 -4.81 -5.61 3.78
N SER A 8 -4.28 -6.19 4.84
CA SER A 8 -2.94 -5.86 5.32
C SER A 8 -2.14 -7.14 5.25
N CYS A 9 -0.90 -7.06 4.84
CA CYS A 9 0.14 -8.04 5.07
C CYS A 9 1.08 -7.41 6.11
N LYS A 10 1.64 -8.22 7.00
CA LYS A 10 2.72 -7.75 7.86
C LYS A 10 3.95 -7.52 6.99
N SER A 11 4.34 -6.27 6.78
CA SER A 11 5.74 -5.97 6.47
C SER A 11 6.40 -5.42 7.73
N GLU A 12 7.01 -6.31 8.52
CA GLU A 12 8.14 -5.89 9.35
C GLU A 12 9.29 -5.64 8.39
N SER A 13 9.46 -4.39 7.97
CA SER A 13 10.61 -4.00 7.18
C SER A 13 11.01 -2.60 7.58
N SER A 14 12.15 -2.51 8.26
CA SER A 14 12.90 -1.29 8.51
C SER A 14 13.00 -0.47 7.22
N LEU A 15 12.36 0.69 7.20
CA LEU A 15 12.19 1.60 6.05
C LEU A 15 13.50 2.27 5.55
N ALA A 16 14.67 1.79 5.97
CA ALA A 16 15.94 2.44 5.68
C ALA A 16 16.45 2.17 4.26
N VAL A 17 16.07 1.05 3.63
CA VAL A 17 16.52 0.69 2.28
C VAL A 17 15.37 0.02 1.51
N LEU A 18 15.16 0.41 0.26
CA LEU A 18 14.32 -0.33 -0.69
C LEU A 18 15.03 -1.65 -1.00
N PRO A 19 14.64 -2.79 -0.39
CA PRO A 19 15.39 -4.00 -0.62
C PRO A 19 15.07 -4.49 -2.05
N LEU A 20 16.09 -4.91 -2.80
CA LEU A 20 15.93 -5.50 -4.14
C LEU A 20 14.87 -6.63 -4.16
N SER A 21 14.66 -7.30 -3.02
CA SER A 21 13.59 -8.29 -2.83
C SER A 21 12.19 -7.71 -3.04
N ALA A 22 11.91 -6.49 -2.57
CA ALA A 22 10.61 -5.83 -2.76
C ALA A 22 10.35 -5.50 -4.23
N LEU A 23 11.38 -5.09 -4.97
CA LEU A 23 11.28 -4.80 -6.41
C LEU A 23 11.02 -6.08 -7.22
N LYS A 24 11.65 -7.20 -6.83
CA LYS A 24 11.52 -8.51 -7.48
C LYS A 24 10.24 -9.27 -7.09
N ALA A 25 9.53 -8.86 -6.05
CA ALA A 25 8.34 -9.54 -5.58
C ALA A 25 7.22 -9.50 -6.66
N VAL A 26 6.52 -10.61 -6.82
CA VAL A 26 5.40 -10.75 -7.76
C VAL A 26 4.09 -11.01 -7.02
N PRO A 27 2.93 -10.60 -7.58
CA PRO A 27 1.64 -10.93 -6.98
C PRO A 27 1.49 -12.44 -6.74
N ASN A 28 0.94 -12.81 -5.58
CA ASN A 28 0.58 -14.20 -5.28
C ASN A 28 -0.89 -14.49 -5.63
N ALA A 29 -1.31 -15.75 -5.44
CA ALA A 29 -2.67 -16.19 -5.76
C ALA A 29 -3.77 -15.37 -5.07
N ALA A 30 -3.54 -14.86 -3.84
CA ALA A 30 -4.51 -14.02 -3.15
C ALA A 30 -4.67 -12.67 -3.85
N HIS A 31 -3.57 -11.99 -4.20
CA HIS A 31 -3.61 -10.73 -4.95
C HIS A 31 -4.36 -10.90 -6.28
N LEU A 32 -4.09 -11.98 -7.01
CA LEU A 32 -4.74 -12.29 -8.27
C LEU A 32 -6.24 -12.57 -8.09
N ALA A 33 -6.63 -13.35 -7.07
CA ALA A 33 -8.03 -13.62 -6.78
C ALA A 33 -8.82 -12.32 -6.48
N LEU A 34 -8.22 -11.40 -5.73
CA LEU A 34 -8.82 -10.10 -5.43
C LEU A 34 -8.93 -9.21 -6.66
N ALA A 35 -7.91 -9.22 -7.52
CA ALA A 35 -7.94 -8.52 -8.80
C ALA A 35 -9.07 -9.06 -9.69
N VAL A 36 -9.28 -10.38 -9.72
CA VAL A 36 -10.39 -11.01 -10.44
C VAL A 36 -11.76 -10.58 -9.89
N LEU A 37 -11.91 -10.38 -8.58
CA LEU A 37 -13.17 -9.87 -8.00
C LEU A 37 -13.51 -8.43 -8.42
N SER A 38 -12.55 -7.69 -8.97
CA SER A 38 -12.83 -6.37 -9.56
C SER A 38 -13.55 -6.46 -10.91
N ILE A 39 -13.53 -7.63 -11.56
CA ILE A 39 -14.19 -7.89 -12.84
C ILE A 39 -15.67 -8.20 -12.56
N PRO A 40 -16.64 -7.41 -13.06
CA PRO A 40 -18.06 -7.55 -12.74
C PRO A 40 -18.60 -8.97 -12.98
N GLU A 41 -18.22 -9.61 -14.08
CA GLU A 41 -18.67 -10.96 -14.44
C GLU A 41 -18.26 -11.97 -13.36
N HIS A 42 -17.03 -11.88 -12.86
CA HIS A 42 -16.50 -12.77 -11.82
C HIS A 42 -17.07 -12.41 -10.44
N LEU A 43 -17.25 -11.12 -10.14
CA LEU A 43 -17.89 -10.67 -8.91
C LEU A 43 -19.30 -11.23 -8.79
N LYS A 44 -20.07 -11.24 -9.89
CA LYS A 44 -21.44 -11.77 -9.92
C LYS A 44 -21.53 -13.28 -9.68
N VAL A 45 -20.47 -14.04 -9.97
CA VAL A 45 -20.42 -15.48 -9.66
C VAL A 45 -20.37 -15.71 -8.16
N VAL A 46 -19.56 -14.93 -7.44
CA VAL A 46 -19.34 -15.10 -5.99
C VAL A 46 -20.38 -14.34 -5.16
N ALA A 47 -20.82 -13.18 -5.64
CA ALA A 47 -21.79 -12.31 -5.00
C ALA A 47 -22.78 -11.74 -6.05
N PRO A 48 -23.84 -12.49 -6.42
CA PRO A 48 -24.77 -12.10 -7.49
C PRO A 48 -25.43 -10.73 -7.29
N SER A 49 -25.70 -10.36 -6.04
CA SER A 49 -26.29 -9.08 -5.67
C SER A 49 -25.26 -7.95 -5.56
N ALA A 50 -23.96 -8.24 -5.58
CA ALA A 50 -22.91 -7.24 -5.48
C ALA A 50 -22.88 -6.34 -6.72
N THR A 51 -22.83 -5.03 -6.49
CA THR A 51 -22.80 -3.99 -7.52
C THR A 51 -21.42 -3.37 -7.63
N LYS A 52 -20.60 -3.50 -6.59
CA LYS A 52 -19.26 -2.90 -6.52
C LYS A 52 -18.34 -3.75 -5.67
N PHE A 53 -17.09 -3.82 -6.09
CA PHE A 53 -15.97 -4.32 -5.33
C PHE A 53 -15.00 -3.17 -5.04
N THR A 54 -14.41 -3.12 -3.84
CA THR A 54 -13.34 -2.18 -3.52
C THR A 54 -12.31 -2.85 -2.61
N LEU A 55 -11.05 -2.70 -2.97
CA LEU A 55 -9.90 -3.13 -2.17
C LEU A 55 -9.32 -1.93 -1.43
N VAL A 56 -9.22 -2.03 -0.11
CA VAL A 56 -8.43 -1.11 0.72
C VAL A 56 -7.22 -1.87 1.22
N THR A 57 -6.02 -1.40 0.88
CA THR A 57 -4.78 -2.03 1.33
C THR A 57 -3.95 -1.10 2.21
N GLN A 58 -3.47 -1.66 3.31
CA GLN A 58 -2.46 -1.03 4.18
C GLN A 58 -1.04 -1.30 3.68
N ASN A 59 -0.87 -2.19 2.69
CA ASN A 59 0.44 -2.54 2.15
C ASN A 59 0.95 -1.40 1.29
N VAL A 60 2.26 -1.21 1.32
CA VAL A 60 2.97 -0.20 0.52
C VAL A 60 3.78 -0.84 -0.61
N ASP A 61 3.75 -2.17 -0.75
CA ASP A 61 4.57 -2.96 -1.70
C ASP A 61 4.16 -2.82 -3.18
N GLY A 62 2.96 -2.29 -3.45
CA GLY A 62 2.39 -2.13 -4.80
C GLY A 62 1.97 -3.44 -5.48
N LEU A 63 1.99 -4.59 -4.80
CA LEU A 63 1.65 -5.90 -5.38
C LEU A 63 0.17 -5.98 -5.80
N SER A 64 -0.73 -5.41 -4.99
CA SER A 64 -2.15 -5.29 -5.35
C SER A 64 -2.32 -4.47 -6.63
N ALA A 65 -1.68 -3.30 -6.74
CA ALA A 65 -1.76 -2.49 -7.95
C ALA A 65 -1.20 -3.22 -9.19
N ARG A 66 -0.14 -4.04 -9.04
CA ARG A 66 0.39 -4.88 -10.13
C ARG A 66 -0.62 -5.96 -10.54
N ALA A 67 -1.20 -6.68 -9.58
CA ALA A 67 -2.21 -7.73 -9.85
C ALA A 67 -3.44 -7.19 -10.59
N PHE A 68 -3.91 -6.00 -10.21
CA PHE A 68 -5.07 -5.37 -10.85
C PHE A 68 -4.79 -4.96 -12.29
N ARG A 69 -3.60 -4.43 -12.57
CA ARG A 69 -3.20 -4.09 -13.95
C ARG A 69 -3.03 -5.34 -14.82
N GLU A 70 -2.61 -6.46 -14.24
CA GLU A 70 -2.53 -7.75 -14.94
C GLU A 70 -3.92 -8.30 -15.26
N ALA A 71 -4.87 -8.25 -14.31
CA ALA A 71 -6.23 -8.73 -14.51
C ALA A 71 -7.08 -7.83 -15.45
N CYS A 72 -6.84 -6.51 -15.43
CA CYS A 72 -7.56 -5.54 -16.25
C CYS A 72 -6.58 -4.62 -17.02
N PRO A 73 -6.02 -5.10 -18.15
CA PRO A 73 -5.00 -4.36 -18.91
C PRO A 73 -5.57 -3.15 -19.68
N THR A 74 -6.89 -3.07 -19.89
CA THR A 74 -7.56 -1.94 -20.53
C THR A 74 -7.74 -0.82 -19.51
N GLY A 75 -6.76 0.10 -19.47
CA GLY A 75 -6.63 1.17 -18.48
C GLY A 75 -7.95 1.80 -18.01
N GLY A 76 -8.16 1.75 -16.70
CA GLY A 76 -9.24 2.39 -15.97
C GLY A 76 -8.79 2.66 -14.53
N GLU A 77 -9.58 3.40 -13.77
CA GLU A 77 -9.30 3.61 -12.35
C GLU A 77 -9.41 2.26 -11.61
N LEU A 78 -8.36 1.92 -10.86
CA LEU A 78 -8.36 0.69 -10.07
C LEU A 78 -9.28 0.88 -8.87
N PRO A 79 -10.16 -0.08 -8.52
CA PRO A 79 -10.95 0.01 -7.30
C PRO A 79 -10.10 -0.35 -6.08
N LEU A 80 -8.99 0.36 -5.90
CA LEU A 80 -7.91 0.12 -4.95
C LEU A 80 -7.53 1.41 -4.22
N PHE A 81 -7.57 1.37 -2.90
CA PHE A 81 -7.04 2.41 -2.02
C PHE A 81 -5.77 1.92 -1.32
N GLU A 82 -4.63 2.54 -1.62
CA GLU A 82 -3.35 2.32 -0.91
C GLU A 82 -3.26 3.31 0.26
N MET A 83 -3.92 2.99 1.36
CA MET A 83 -4.17 3.94 2.45
C MET A 83 -2.90 4.38 3.20
N HIS A 84 -1.82 3.58 3.14
CA HIS A 84 -0.53 3.92 3.72
C HIS A 84 0.50 4.39 2.70
N GLY A 85 0.08 4.67 1.47
CA GLY A 85 0.96 5.13 0.39
C GLY A 85 1.73 4.00 -0.28
N ARG A 86 2.89 4.33 -0.86
CA ARG A 86 3.66 3.43 -1.74
C ARG A 86 5.14 3.47 -1.41
N LEU A 87 5.76 2.30 -1.39
CA LEU A 87 7.18 2.12 -1.14
C LEU A 87 8.04 2.70 -2.27
N PHE A 88 7.57 2.55 -3.52
CA PHE A 88 8.25 3.04 -4.73
C PHE A 88 7.79 4.46 -5.11
N GLU A 89 7.48 5.28 -4.12
CA GLU A 89 7.14 6.69 -4.28
C GLU A 89 7.98 7.52 -3.30
N THR A 90 8.29 8.74 -3.70
CA THR A 90 8.93 9.75 -2.86
C THR A 90 8.03 10.96 -2.72
N VAL A 91 8.05 11.61 -1.56
CA VAL A 91 7.39 12.88 -1.31
C VAL A 91 8.43 13.92 -0.95
N CYS A 92 8.45 15.06 -1.64
CA CYS A 92 9.28 16.19 -1.25
C CYS A 92 8.75 16.84 0.04
N THR A 93 9.62 16.99 1.04
CA THR A 93 9.25 17.63 2.31
C THR A 93 8.94 19.12 2.17
N ALA A 94 9.47 19.79 1.14
CA ALA A 94 9.26 21.21 0.85
C ALA A 94 8.05 21.47 -0.06
N CYS A 95 8.09 21.03 -1.32
CA CYS A 95 7.06 21.35 -2.31
C CYS A 95 5.91 20.33 -2.38
N LYS A 96 5.97 19.26 -1.57
CA LYS A 96 4.98 18.17 -1.50
C LYS A 96 4.80 17.36 -2.78
N ASP A 97 5.71 17.52 -3.74
CA ASP A 97 5.70 16.75 -4.97
C ASP A 97 5.84 15.26 -4.69
N ARG A 98 5.04 14.46 -5.40
CA ARG A 98 5.06 13.00 -5.31
C ARG A 98 5.54 12.42 -6.63
N MET A 99 6.57 11.57 -6.56
CA MET A 99 7.16 10.96 -7.74
C MET A 99 7.46 9.49 -7.48
N ALA A 100 7.10 8.65 -8.44
CA ALA A 100 7.53 7.26 -8.44
C ALA A 100 9.06 7.19 -8.55
N ASN A 101 9.68 6.33 -7.74
CA ASN A 101 11.11 6.06 -7.79
C ASN A 101 11.33 4.56 -7.57
N PHE A 102 12.02 3.93 -8.52
CA PHE A 102 12.36 2.51 -8.50
C PHE A 102 13.88 2.28 -8.52
N ASP A 103 14.66 3.34 -8.27
CA ASP A 103 16.11 3.29 -8.28
C ASP A 103 16.61 2.50 -7.07
N SER A 104 17.61 1.65 -7.30
CA SER A 104 18.27 0.86 -6.27
C SER A 104 19.78 0.97 -6.45
N PRO A 105 20.49 1.74 -5.62
CA PRO A 105 19.96 2.54 -4.50
C PRO A 105 19.27 3.83 -4.98
N ILE A 106 18.37 4.38 -4.15
CA ILE A 106 17.65 5.64 -4.43
C ILE A 106 18.58 6.86 -4.52
N CYS A 107 19.73 6.82 -3.83
CA CYS A 107 20.85 7.71 -4.06
C CYS A 107 22.17 6.98 -3.78
N PRO A 108 23.30 7.44 -4.36
CA PRO A 108 24.60 6.78 -4.18
C PRO A 108 25.02 6.62 -2.72
N ALA A 109 24.67 7.58 -1.85
CA ALA A 109 25.07 7.57 -0.45
C ALA A 109 24.39 6.47 0.38
N LEU A 110 23.26 5.94 -0.08
CA LEU A 110 22.54 4.84 0.57
C LEU A 110 22.94 3.46 0.03
N GLY A 111 23.81 3.37 -0.98
CA GLY A 111 24.23 2.09 -1.54
C GLY A 111 25.00 1.22 -0.54
N GLY A 112 24.64 -0.06 -0.43
CA GLY A 112 25.30 -1.02 0.44
C GLY A 112 24.90 -0.92 1.92
N THR A 113 24.02 0.03 2.28
CA THR A 113 23.51 0.15 3.65
C THR A 113 22.58 -1.01 4.02
N GLU A 114 21.97 -1.66 3.03
CA GLU A 114 21.15 -2.86 3.20
C GLU A 114 21.91 -4.01 3.87
N GLU A 115 23.17 -4.23 3.47
CA GLU A 115 24.00 -5.28 4.04
C GLU A 115 24.37 -5.00 5.50
N LEU A 116 24.45 -3.72 5.88
CA LEU A 116 24.77 -3.29 7.23
C LEU A 116 23.62 -3.56 8.18
N VAL A 117 22.38 -3.33 7.72
CA VAL A 117 21.16 -3.64 8.46
C VAL A 117 21.02 -5.16 8.65
N GLU A 118 21.25 -5.96 7.60
CA GLU A 118 21.19 -7.43 7.69
C GLU A 118 22.19 -8.01 8.69
N LYS A 119 23.36 -7.39 8.81
CA LYS A 119 24.42 -7.81 9.74
C LYS A 119 24.25 -7.21 11.14
N TYR A 120 23.14 -6.51 11.43
CA TYR A 120 22.91 -5.78 12.69
C TYR A 120 24.08 -4.87 13.08
N THR A 121 24.73 -4.28 12.08
CA THR A 121 25.84 -3.35 12.29
C THR A 121 25.32 -1.92 12.44
N LYS A 122 26.16 -1.04 13.00
CA LYS A 122 25.81 0.37 13.18
C LYS A 122 25.55 1.01 11.81
N GLU A 123 24.39 1.65 11.67
CA GLU A 123 24.05 2.42 10.47
C GLU A 123 25.06 3.57 10.26
N PRO A 124 25.44 3.86 9.01
CA PRO A 124 26.36 4.94 8.72
C PRO A 124 25.70 6.30 8.97
N ASP A 125 26.48 7.25 9.49
CA ASP A 125 26.06 8.64 9.61
C ASP A 125 26.23 9.31 8.23
N ILE A 126 25.13 9.47 7.49
CA ILE A 126 25.13 10.04 6.15
C ILE A 126 24.76 11.53 6.23
N PRO A 127 25.62 12.45 5.76
CA PRO A 127 25.31 13.88 5.75
C PRO A 127 24.03 14.18 4.97
N LEU A 128 23.21 15.11 5.48
CA LEU A 128 21.91 15.44 4.90
C LEU A 128 22.02 15.85 3.42
N GLU A 129 23.07 16.55 3.02
CA GLU A 129 23.33 16.97 1.63
C GLU A 129 23.44 15.79 0.65
N ASN A 130 23.81 14.61 1.13
CA ASN A 130 23.98 13.39 0.33
C ASN A 130 22.69 12.53 0.26
N LEU A 131 21.66 12.90 1.02
CA LEU A 131 20.36 12.23 0.98
C LEU A 131 19.53 12.66 -0.25
N PRO A 132 18.54 11.84 -0.67
CA PRO A 132 17.75 12.11 -1.87
C PRO A 132 17.07 13.48 -1.87
N ARG A 133 17.16 14.21 -2.99
CA ARG A 133 16.65 15.58 -3.17
C ARG A 133 15.63 15.69 -4.29
N CYS A 134 14.67 16.60 -4.11
CA CYS A 134 13.69 16.91 -5.14
C CYS A 134 14.36 17.48 -6.40
N GLN A 135 13.94 16.98 -7.56
CA GLN A 135 14.49 17.36 -8.87
C GLN A 135 13.65 18.46 -9.58
N LYS A 136 12.59 18.96 -8.93
CA LYS A 136 11.78 20.04 -9.51
C LYS A 136 12.60 21.34 -9.59
N PRO A 137 12.43 22.13 -10.67
CA PRO A 137 13.05 23.44 -10.77
C PRO A 137 12.75 24.29 -9.53
N ASN A 138 13.77 24.97 -9.01
CA ASN A 138 13.67 25.81 -7.80
C ASN A 138 13.27 25.07 -6.52
N CYS A 139 13.41 23.75 -6.46
CA CYS A 139 13.25 22.97 -5.24
C CYS A 139 14.52 22.15 -4.97
N ASN A 140 14.92 22.06 -3.71
CA ASN A 140 16.00 21.18 -3.25
C ASN A 140 15.65 20.52 -1.90
N GLY A 141 14.35 20.33 -1.66
CA GLY A 141 13.85 19.72 -0.43
C GLY A 141 14.29 18.26 -0.33
N LEU A 142 14.48 17.79 0.91
CA LEU A 142 14.70 16.37 1.19
C LEU A 142 13.49 15.56 0.70
N LEU A 143 13.75 14.44 0.05
CA LEU A 143 12.73 13.46 -0.24
C LEU A 143 12.58 12.54 0.96
N ARG A 144 11.34 12.17 1.26
CA ARG A 144 11.01 11.07 2.16
C ARG A 144 10.27 9.98 1.39
N PRO A 145 10.23 8.74 1.90
CA PRO A 145 9.36 7.71 1.34
C PRO A 145 7.90 8.17 1.27
N GLY A 146 7.21 7.77 0.20
CA GLY A 146 5.81 8.04 -0.09
C GLY A 146 4.83 7.24 0.76
N VAL A 147 5.22 6.92 1.99
CA VAL A 147 4.43 6.11 2.93
C VAL A 147 4.00 6.94 4.13
N VAL A 148 2.88 6.54 4.72
CA VAL A 148 2.35 7.07 5.97
C VAL A 148 3.16 6.49 7.12
N TRP A 149 3.74 7.35 7.95
CA TRP A 149 4.44 6.95 9.17
C TRP A 149 3.48 6.77 10.35
N PHE A 150 3.98 6.20 11.44
CA PHE A 150 3.25 6.22 12.70
C PHE A 150 2.88 7.65 13.06
N ASP A 151 1.68 7.82 13.63
CA ASP A 151 1.04 9.10 13.97
C ASP A 151 0.64 10.00 12.78
N GLU A 152 0.91 9.59 11.54
CA GLU A 152 0.37 10.26 10.36
C GLU A 152 -1.01 9.71 9.96
N ILE A 153 -1.80 10.57 9.30
CA ILE A 153 -3.16 10.21 8.87
C ILE A 153 -3.09 9.38 7.58
N PRO A 154 -3.75 8.20 7.53
CA PRO A 154 -3.88 7.43 6.30
C PRO A 154 -4.55 8.21 5.16
N HIS A 155 -4.14 7.94 3.93
CA HIS A 155 -4.74 8.50 2.73
C HIS A 155 -6.19 7.99 2.56
N HIS A 156 -7.04 8.84 1.98
CA HIS A 156 -8.43 8.51 1.63
C HIS A 156 -9.32 8.08 2.80
N LEU A 157 -8.98 8.42 4.04
CA LEU A 157 -9.68 7.90 5.22
C LEU A 157 -11.19 8.21 5.19
N GLU A 158 -11.58 9.41 4.77
CA GLU A 158 -13.00 9.79 4.64
C GLU A 158 -13.74 8.95 3.59
N GLU A 159 -13.14 8.75 2.42
CA GLU A 159 -13.69 7.93 1.33
C GLU A 159 -13.79 6.46 1.73
N ILE A 160 -12.74 5.93 2.37
CA ILE A 160 -12.69 4.56 2.89
C ILE A 160 -13.78 4.37 3.94
N ASN A 161 -13.95 5.29 4.89
CA ASN A 161 -14.98 5.20 5.92
C ASN A 161 -16.37 5.13 5.29
N LYS A 162 -16.66 6.00 4.30
CA LYS A 162 -17.93 5.96 3.57
C LYS A 162 -18.15 4.61 2.87
N ILE A 163 -17.13 4.07 2.21
CA ILE A 163 -17.21 2.77 1.54
C ILE A 163 -17.47 1.64 2.53
N VAL A 164 -16.82 1.68 3.69
CA VAL A 164 -17.01 0.70 4.77
C VAL A 164 -18.42 0.80 5.36
N ASP A 165 -18.94 2.00 5.56
CA ASP A 165 -20.29 2.24 6.09
C ASP A 165 -21.40 1.77 5.14
N GLU A 166 -21.17 1.90 3.82
CA GLU A 166 -22.08 1.46 2.77
C GLU A 166 -21.91 -0.03 2.40
N ALA A 167 -20.88 -0.70 2.92
CA ALA A 167 -20.60 -2.09 2.59
C ALA A 167 -21.54 -3.05 3.34
N ASP A 168 -22.12 -3.99 2.60
CA ASP A 168 -22.91 -5.08 3.19
C ASP A 168 -22.02 -6.22 3.68
N LEU A 169 -20.83 -6.34 3.07
CA LEU A 169 -19.82 -7.33 3.39
C LEU A 169 -18.43 -6.69 3.42
N ALA A 170 -17.72 -6.90 4.53
CA ALA A 170 -16.32 -6.59 4.69
C ALA A 170 -15.51 -7.88 4.86
N LEU A 171 -14.50 -8.09 4.03
CA LEU A 171 -13.53 -9.19 4.18
C LEU A 171 -12.21 -8.62 4.68
N VAL A 172 -11.65 -9.22 5.73
CA VAL A 172 -10.37 -8.78 6.33
C VAL A 172 -9.37 -9.92 6.18
N VAL A 173 -8.35 -9.71 5.34
CA VAL A 173 -7.41 -10.77 4.93
C VAL A 173 -5.97 -10.37 5.25
N GLY A 174 -5.22 -11.28 5.89
CA GLY A 174 -3.77 -11.16 6.10
C GLY A 174 -3.29 -10.21 7.21
N THR A 175 -4.19 -9.55 7.93
CA THR A 175 -3.82 -8.49 8.88
C THR A 175 -3.84 -8.92 10.35
N SER A 176 -2.93 -8.38 11.16
CA SER A 176 -2.97 -8.54 12.62
C SER A 176 -4.17 -7.84 13.26
N SER A 177 -4.82 -6.90 12.55
CA SER A 177 -5.88 -6.01 13.08
C SER A 177 -5.42 -5.14 14.27
N VAL A 178 -4.11 -5.01 14.50
CA VAL A 178 -3.54 -4.23 15.62
C VAL A 178 -3.37 -2.76 15.23
N VAL A 179 -3.04 -2.49 13.96
CA VAL A 179 -3.02 -1.13 13.42
C VAL A 179 -4.45 -0.72 13.11
N LEU A 180 -4.89 0.39 13.73
CA LEU A 180 -6.26 0.86 13.75
C LEU A 180 -6.69 1.39 12.38
N ILE A 181 -7.61 0.67 11.72
CA ILE A 181 -8.57 1.29 10.82
C ILE A 181 -9.74 1.71 11.71
N TYR A 182 -9.83 3.00 12.03
CA TYR A 182 -10.71 3.57 13.06
C TYR A 182 -12.20 3.13 12.99
N HIS A 183 -12.70 2.67 11.84
CA HIS A 183 -14.08 2.18 11.70
C HIS A 183 -14.28 0.67 11.64
N LEU A 184 -13.24 -0.15 11.45
CA LEU A 184 -13.40 -1.62 11.36
C LEU A 184 -13.48 -2.34 12.72
N GLN A 185 -13.35 -1.62 13.84
CA GLN A 185 -13.45 -2.18 15.20
C GLN A 185 -14.78 -1.87 15.92
N ALA A 186 -15.69 -1.10 15.32
CA ALA A 186 -17.01 -0.80 15.89
C ALA A 186 -18.09 -1.78 15.36
N PRO A 187 -18.89 -2.47 16.20
CA PRO A 187 -20.01 -3.29 15.73
C PRO A 187 -21.34 -2.51 15.63
N PRO A 188 -22.25 -2.82 14.67
CA PRO A 188 -22.02 -3.13 13.25
C PRO A 188 -22.92 -2.33 12.27
N LYS A 189 -22.47 -2.19 11.00
CA LYS A 189 -23.37 -2.20 9.82
C LYS A 189 -22.93 -3.09 8.63
N PRO A 190 -21.69 -3.58 8.52
CA PRO A 190 -21.44 -4.80 7.73
C PRO A 190 -21.43 -6.05 8.60
N LYS A 191 -21.92 -7.17 8.06
CA LYS A 191 -21.65 -8.51 8.64
C LYS A 191 -20.19 -8.86 8.38
N LEU A 192 -19.33 -8.76 9.40
CA LEU A 192 -17.96 -9.27 9.34
C LEU A 192 -18.02 -10.81 9.25
N LEU A 193 -17.76 -11.39 8.08
CA LEU A 193 -17.97 -12.82 7.89
C LEU A 193 -16.82 -13.71 8.39
N SER A 194 -15.58 -13.23 8.43
CA SER A 194 -14.46 -13.97 9.03
C SER A 194 -13.13 -13.25 8.87
N LYS A 195 -12.18 -13.51 9.78
CA LYS A 195 -10.75 -13.20 9.61
C LYS A 195 -10.09 -14.39 8.93
N PHE A 196 -9.40 -14.16 7.81
CA PHE A 196 -8.59 -15.19 7.16
C PHE A 196 -7.10 -14.87 7.38
N SER A 197 -6.40 -15.74 8.12
CA SER A 197 -4.92 -15.75 8.12
C SER A 197 -4.46 -16.56 6.93
N THR A 198 -3.53 -16.00 6.16
CA THR A 198 -2.62 -16.82 5.35
C THR A 198 -1.56 -17.45 6.24
#